data_AF-A0AAD4SNW0-F1
#
_entry.id   AF-A0AAD4SNW0-F1
#
_cell.length_a   1.000
_cell.length_b   1.000
_cell.length_c   1.000
_cell.angle_alpha   90.00
_cell.angle_beta   90.00
_cell.angle_gamma   90.00
#
_symmetry.space_group_name_H-M   'P 1'
#
loop_
_entity.id
_entity.type
_entity.pdbx_description
1 polymer ?
#
loop_
_entity_poly.entity_id
_entity_poly.type
_entity_poly.pdbx_seq_one_letter_code
_entity_poly.pdbx_strand_id
1 'polypeptide(L)'
;MCCILPSKELLLIKGISDAKVGIEAATKLVPFTSASQLHAQRQEIIRITSGSRELDKVLEGGSIQSITELYGGFRSGKTQFCHNLWVICQLRLDQEGW
;
A
#
# COMPACT_ATOMS: atom_id res chain seq x y z
N MET A 1 3.56 -5.26 -12.89
CA MET A 1 4.10 -6.50 -12.29
C MET A 1 5.55 -6.76 -12.70
N CYS A 2 5.95 -6.58 -13.97
CA CYS A 2 7.32 -6.83 -14.43
C CYS A 2 8.41 -5.96 -13.75
N CYS A 3 8.10 -4.72 -13.35
CA CYS A 3 9.09 -3.74 -12.87
C CYS A 3 9.71 -4.02 -11.49
N ILE A 4 9.12 -4.92 -10.68
CA ILE A 4 9.58 -5.20 -9.30
C ILE A 4 10.10 -6.63 -9.13
N LEU A 5 10.00 -7.47 -10.16
CA LEU A 5 10.47 -8.84 -10.12
C LEU A 5 11.96 -8.90 -10.47
N PRO A 6 12.78 -9.68 -9.74
CA PRO A 6 14.19 -9.84 -10.09
C PRO A 6 14.33 -10.60 -11.42
N SER A 7 15.35 -10.25 -12.20
CA SER A 7 15.59 -10.85 -13.54
C SER A 7 15.65 -12.38 -13.52
N LYS A 8 16.15 -12.98 -12.43
CA LYS A 8 16.23 -14.43 -12.25
C LYS A 8 14.85 -15.11 -12.26
N GLU A 9 13.84 -14.47 -11.68
CA GLU A 9 12.47 -15.02 -11.65
C GLU A 9 11.77 -14.84 -13.00
N LEU A 10 12.05 -13.74 -13.70
CA LEU A 10 11.49 -13.50 -15.03
C LEU A 10 11.94 -14.54 -16.07
N LEU A 11 13.17 -15.03 -15.97
CA LEU A 11 13.72 -16.06 -16.86
C LEU A 11 13.08 -17.44 -16.65
N LEU A 12 12.44 -17.69 -15.50
CA LEU A 12 11.74 -18.95 -15.23
C LEU A 12 10.38 -19.00 -15.93
N ILE A 13 9.87 -17.87 -16.43
CA ILE A 13 8.61 -17.80 -17.15
C ILE A 13 8.83 -18.28 -18.60
N LYS A 14 8.17 -19.38 -18.97
CA LYS A 14 8.21 -19.91 -20.35
C LYS A 14 7.91 -18.81 -21.38
N GLY A 15 8.85 -18.58 -22.30
CA GLY A 15 8.71 -17.61 -23.39
C GLY A 15 9.41 -16.27 -23.18
N ILE A 16 9.96 -16.01 -21.99
CA ILE A 16 10.82 -14.86 -21.69
C ILE A 16 12.28 -15.31 -21.80
N SER A 17 13.03 -14.68 -22.70
CA SER A 17 14.47 -14.88 -22.88
C SER A 17 15.25 -13.67 -22.35
N ASP A 18 16.56 -13.79 -22.14
CA ASP A 18 17.41 -12.67 -21.68
C ASP A 18 17.25 -11.40 -22.52
N ALA A 19 17.12 -11.54 -23.84
CA ALA A 19 16.88 -10.41 -24.75
C ALA A 19 15.54 -9.69 -24.50
N LYS A 20 14.56 -10.36 -23.88
CA LYS A 20 13.26 -9.80 -23.50
C LYS A 20 13.23 -9.30 -22.06
N VAL A 21 14.18 -9.69 -21.21
CA VAL A 21 14.35 -9.16 -19.85
C VAL A 21 15.04 -7.79 -19.95
N GLY A 22 14.34 -6.84 -20.59
CA GLY A 22 14.82 -5.48 -20.76
C GLY A 22 14.50 -4.64 -19.52
N ILE A 23 15.48 -4.50 -18.61
CA ILE A 23 15.38 -3.61 -17.45
C ILE A 23 15.11 -2.17 -17.89
N GLU A 24 15.65 -1.74 -19.04
CA GLU A 24 15.47 -0.38 -19.57
C GLU A 24 14.00 0.03 -19.77
N ALA A 25 13.13 -0.89 -20.20
CA ALA A 25 11.71 -0.62 -20.35
C ALA A 25 11.03 -0.40 -18.98
N ALA A 26 11.45 -1.16 -17.96
CA ALA A 26 10.97 -0.98 -16.59
C ALA A 26 11.48 0.34 -15.97
N THR A 27 12.73 0.72 -16.22
CA THR A 27 13.32 1.98 -15.73
C THR A 27 12.63 3.22 -16.32
N LYS A 28 12.09 3.14 -17.54
CA LYS A 28 11.27 4.21 -18.12
C LYS A 28 9.91 4.38 -17.43
N LEU A 29 9.38 3.31 -16.83
CA LEU A 29 8.11 3.33 -16.11
C LEU A 29 8.28 3.82 -14.66
N VAL A 30 9.46 3.65 -14.07
CA VAL A 30 9.80 4.11 -12.71
C VAL A 30 11.09 4.95 -12.76
N PRO A 31 10.99 6.21 -13.21
CA PRO A 31 12.16 7.10 -13.31
C PRO A 31 12.67 7.53 -11.94
N PHE A 32 13.89 8.04 -11.91
CA PHE A 32 14.43 8.68 -10.71
C PHE A 32 13.63 9.95 -10.38
N THR A 33 13.27 10.13 -9.10
CA THR A 33 12.49 11.27 -8.60
C THR A 33 13.21 11.96 -7.44
N SER A 34 13.02 13.27 -7.28
CA SER A 34 13.59 13.99 -6.15
C SER A 34 12.87 13.66 -4.84
N ALA A 35 13.54 13.85 -3.70
CA ALA A 35 12.95 13.65 -2.38
C ALA A 35 11.71 14.54 -2.15
N SER A 36 11.73 15.78 -2.67
CA SER A 36 10.61 16.72 -2.56
C SER A 36 9.39 16.25 -3.35
N GLN A 37 9.58 15.71 -4.55
CA GLN A 37 8.50 15.14 -5.35
C GLN A 37 7.89 13.91 -4.67
N LEU A 38 8.73 13.01 -4.15
CA LEU A 38 8.28 11.83 -3.42
C LEU A 38 7.53 12.21 -2.14
N HIS A 39 7.96 13.27 -1.44
CA HIS A 39 7.23 13.79 -0.29
C HIS A 39 5.86 14.33 -0.68
N ALA A 40 5.75 15.12 -1.76
CA ALA A 40 4.48 15.61 -2.27
C ALA A 40 3.52 14.46 -2.64
N GLN A 41 4.02 13.44 -3.35
CA GLN A 41 3.24 12.24 -3.67
C GLN A 41 2.76 11.50 -2.42
N ARG A 42 3.56 11.46 -1.35
CA ARG A 42 3.15 10.84 -0.08
C ARG A 42 2.03 11.58 0.63
N GLN A 43 1.90 12.89 0.42
CA GLN A 43 0.77 13.66 0.97
C GLN A 43 -0.56 13.34 0.28
N GLU A 44 -0.51 12.82 -0.95
CA GLU A 44 -1.70 12.40 -1.73
C GLU A 44 -2.13 10.96 -1.44
N ILE A 45 -1.40 10.24 -0.57
CA ILE A 45 -1.76 8.86 -0.22
C ILE A 45 -3.12 8.86 0.48
N ILE A 46 -4.05 8.12 -0.11
CA ILE A 46 -5.36 7.85 0.48
C ILE A 46 -5.16 7.14 1.82
N ARG A 47 -5.94 7.56 2.80
CA ARG A 47 -5.95 7.07 4.16
C ARG A 47 -7.29 6.40 4.46
N ILE A 48 -7.27 5.29 5.21
CA ILE A 48 -8.48 4.51 5.54
C ILE A 48 -8.84 4.76 6.99
N THR A 49 -10.02 5.33 7.23
CA THR A 49 -10.54 5.49 8.59
C THR A 49 -10.66 4.14 9.30
N SER A 50 -10.38 4.13 10.59
CA SER A 50 -10.69 3.01 11.48
C SER A 50 -12.16 2.92 11.87
N GLY A 51 -12.98 3.91 11.52
CA GLY A 51 -14.33 4.12 12.04
C GLY A 51 -14.37 4.74 13.43
N SER A 52 -13.22 5.11 14.02
CA SER A 52 -13.10 5.80 15.30
C SER A 52 -12.24 7.06 15.15
N ARG A 53 -12.80 8.22 15.53
CA ARG A 53 -12.10 9.51 15.46
C ARG A 53 -10.87 9.56 16.35
N GLU A 54 -10.93 8.93 17.52
CA GLU A 54 -9.84 8.90 18.49
C GLU A 54 -8.68 8.04 17.98
N LEU A 55 -9.00 6.89 17.38
CA LEU A 55 -8.00 6.00 16.83
C LEU A 55 -7.39 6.56 15.54
N ASP A 56 -8.19 7.23 14.72
CA ASP A 56 -7.69 7.92 13.52
C ASP A 56 -6.73 9.07 13.84
N LYS A 57 -6.89 9.74 14.99
CA LYS A 57 -5.90 10.74 15.45
C LYS A 57 -4.55 10.10 15.79
N VAL A 58 -4.55 8.88 16.31
CA VAL A 58 -3.33 8.15 16.68
C VAL A 58 -2.67 7.53 15.45
N LEU A 59 -3.48 6.97 14.54
CA LEU A 59 -3.01 6.33 13.31
C LEU A 59 -2.85 7.32 12.14
N GLU A 60 -3.13 8.60 12.37
CA GLU A 60 -3.21 9.67 11.37
C GLU A 60 -4.05 9.28 10.15
N GLY A 61 -5.13 8.53 10.34
CA GLY A 61 -6.02 8.04 9.28
C GLY A 61 -5.64 6.71 8.66
N GLY A 62 -4.69 5.95 9.22
CA GLY A 62 -4.37 4.59 8.75
C GLY A 62 -3.54 4.56 7.46
N SER A 63 -2.50 3.72 7.43
CA SER A 63 -1.48 3.71 6.38
C SER A 63 -1.62 2.51 5.42
N ILE A 64 -2.04 2.77 4.17
CA ILE A 64 -2.25 1.73 3.13
C ILE A 64 -0.93 1.18 2.56
N GLN A 65 0.13 1.99 2.59
CA GLN A 65 1.44 1.65 1.98
C GLN A 65 2.45 1.10 3.00
N SER A 66 1.97 0.57 4.13
CA SER A 66 2.80 -0.01 5.18
C SER A 66 2.10 -1.19 5.84
N ILE A 67 2.87 -2.01 6.54
CA ILE A 67 2.32 -3.04 7.42
C ILE A 67 2.13 -2.44 8.81
N THR A 68 0.91 -2.53 9.35
CA THR A 68 0.57 -2.04 10.69
C THR A 68 0.18 -3.22 11.58
N GLU A 69 0.90 -3.41 12.69
CA GLU A 69 0.67 -4.51 13.63
C GLU A 69 -0.23 -4.08 14.80
N LEU A 70 -1.19 -4.93 15.16
CA LEU A 70 -2.09 -4.73 16.31
C LEU A 70 -1.80 -5.78 17.39
N TYR A 71 -1.27 -5.34 18.53
CA TYR A 71 -0.91 -6.21 19.65
C TYR A 71 -1.76 -5.92 20.91
N GLY A 72 -2.02 -6.95 21.73
CA GLY A 72 -2.74 -6.82 23.00
C GLY A 72 -3.31 -8.14 23.53
N GLY A 73 -3.85 -8.14 24.76
CA GLY A 73 -4.41 -9.33 25.42
C GLY A 73 -5.68 -9.91 24.77
N PHE A 74 -6.13 -11.08 25.23
CA PHE A 74 -7.41 -11.64 24.79
C PHE A 74 -8.55 -10.65 25.04
N ARG A 75 -9.54 -10.60 24.13
CA ARG A 75 -10.70 -9.70 24.20
C ARG A 75 -10.37 -8.19 24.16
N SER A 76 -9.18 -7.81 23.67
CA SER A 76 -8.78 -6.39 23.49
C SER A 76 -9.27 -5.75 22.18
N GLY A 77 -10.21 -6.38 21.45
CA GLY A 77 -10.81 -5.80 20.24
C GLY A 77 -10.05 -5.99 18.91
N LYS A 78 -8.86 -6.60 18.89
CA LYS A 78 -8.04 -6.79 17.66
C LYS A 78 -8.81 -7.42 16.50
N THR A 79 -9.48 -8.55 16.73
CA THR A 79 -10.24 -9.26 15.69
C THR A 79 -11.42 -8.44 15.19
N GLN A 80 -12.13 -7.74 16.09
CA GLN A 80 -13.25 -6.89 15.72
C GLN A 80 -12.80 -5.69 14.88
N PHE A 81 -11.64 -5.12 15.21
CA PHE A 81 -11.02 -4.06 14.40
C PHE A 81 -10.76 -4.53 12.98
N CYS A 82 -10.17 -5.72 12.78
CA CYS A 82 -9.94 -6.27 11.44
C CYS A 82 -11.25 -6.51 10.67
N HIS A 83 -12.31 -6.97 11.34
CA HIS A 83 -13.63 -7.14 10.71
C HIS A 83 -14.26 -5.81 10.29
N ASN A 84 -14.13 -4.76 11.11
CA ASN A 84 -14.61 -3.43 10.75
C ASN A 84 -13.83 -2.86 9.56
N LEU A 85 -12.50 -2.97 9.59
CA LEU A 85 -11.63 -2.50 8.52
C LEU A 85 -11.95 -3.18 7.18
N TRP A 86 -12.28 -4.48 7.18
CA TRP A 86 -12.68 -5.20 5.96
C TRP A 86 -13.85 -4.56 5.23
N VAL A 87 -14.83 -4.03 5.96
CA VAL A 87 -16.01 -3.36 5.37
C VAL A 87 -15.68 -1.93 4.98
N ILE A 88 -15.00 -1.18 5.87
CA ILE A 88 -14.69 0.24 5.65
C ILE A 88 -13.82 0.45 4.42
N CYS A 89 -12.84 -0.42 4.17
CA CYS A 89 -11.99 -0.35 2.97
C CYS A 89 -12.77 -0.43 1.64
N GLN A 90 -14.03 -0.85 1.66
CA GLN A 90 -14.89 -0.96 0.47
C GLN A 90 -15.77 0.28 0.27
N LEU A 91 -15.87 1.16 1.28
CA LEU A 91 -16.65 2.38 1.19
C LEU A 91 -15.96 3.41 0.29
N ARG A 92 -16.77 4.26 -0.34
CA ARG A 92 -16.23 5.34 -1.17
C ARG A 92 -15.65 6.42 -0.27
N LEU A 93 -14.62 7.12 -0.75
CA LEU A 93 -13.90 8.15 0.02
C LEU A 93 -14.81 9.30 0.46
N ASP A 94 -15.89 9.56 -0.27
CA ASP A 94 -16.89 10.59 0.02
C ASP A 94 -17.92 10.19 1.10
N GLN A 95 -18.01 8.91 1.47
CA GLN A 95 -19.05 8.41 2.39
C GLN A 95 -18.70 8.53 3.88
N GLU A 96 -17.42 8.73 4.23
CA GLU A 96 -16.95 8.76 5.63
C GLU A 96 -16.46 10.14 6.10
N GLY A 97 -16.82 11.22 5.40
CA GLY A 97 -16.68 12.59 5.92
C GLY A 97 -15.26 13.15 5.94
N TRP A 98 -14.51 12.98 4.84
CA TRP A 98 -13.27 13.69 4.54
C TRP A 98 -13.33 14.31 3.14
#